data_AF-A0AAU1P2F5-F1
#
_entry.id   AF-A0AAU1P2F5-F1
#
_cell.length_a   1.000
_cell.length_b   1.000
_cell.length_c   1.000
_cell.angle_alpha   90.00
_cell.angle_beta   90.00
_cell.angle_gamma   90.00
#
_symmetry.space_group_name_H-M   'P 1'
#
loop_
_entity.id
_entity.type
_entity.pdbx_description
1 polymer ?
#
loop_
_entity_poly.entity_id
_entity_poly.type
_entity_poly.pdbx_seq_one_letter_code
_entity_poly.pdbx_strand_id
1 'polypeptide(L)'
;MDDEARRRASSELRAAIRAATPGAVYPADDFESAFVRIAGWDPDESRSNDMLLRRSTAYLAEHGWQIFPEITDSEDCSASVSRVGLVEGRLYASNRGLTFTGTLTEARH
;
A
#
# COMPACT_ATOMS: atom_id res chain seq x y z
N MET A 1 14.95 -13.90 13.20
CA MET A 1 14.12 -14.19 12.02
C MET A 1 13.24 -12.98 11.85
N ASP A 2 13.30 -12.24 10.73
CA ASP A 2 12.21 -11.32 10.32
C ASP A 2 12.38 -10.68 8.93
N ASP A 3 13.39 -11.07 8.15
CA ASP A 3 13.45 -10.66 6.73
C ASP A 3 12.36 -11.31 5.88
N GLU A 4 11.84 -12.47 6.28
CA GLU A 4 10.85 -13.21 5.49
C GLU A 4 9.45 -12.61 5.63
N ALA A 5 9.02 -12.27 6.86
CA ALA A 5 7.76 -11.57 7.08
C ALA A 5 7.73 -10.19 6.40
N ARG A 6 8.86 -9.46 6.47
CA ARG A 6 9.05 -8.18 5.78
C ARG A 6 9.04 -8.31 4.27
N ARG A 7 9.75 -9.30 3.71
CA ARG A 7 9.71 -9.59 2.27
C ARG A 7 8.31 -9.96 1.80
N ARG A 8 7.58 -10.76 2.59
CA ARG A 8 6.21 -11.15 2.27
C ARG A 8 5.25 -9.97 2.28
N ALA A 9 5.27 -9.15 3.34
CA ALA A 9 4.44 -7.95 3.42
C ALA A 9 4.73 -6.99 2.26
N SER A 10 6.02 -6.73 1.97
CA SER A 10 6.44 -5.92 0.83
C SER A 10 5.96 -6.50 -0.51
N SER A 11 6.07 -7.82 -0.71
CA SER A 11 5.62 -8.47 -1.94
C SER A 11 4.10 -8.36 -2.12
N GLU A 12 3.32 -8.52 -1.06
CA GLU A 12 1.86 -8.39 -1.13
C GLU A 12 1.44 -6.93 -1.42
N LEU A 13 2.13 -5.95 -0.83
CA LEU A 13 1.89 -4.52 -1.09
C LEU A 13 2.24 -4.13 -2.54
N ARG A 14 3.36 -4.63 -3.08
CA ARG A 14 3.71 -4.47 -4.50
C ARG A 14 2.66 -5.10 -5.41
N ALA A 15 2.16 -6.27 -5.05
CA ALA A 15 1.12 -6.94 -5.81
C ALA A 15 -0.21 -6.16 -5.78
N ALA A 16 -0.57 -5.58 -4.64
CA ALA A 16 -1.74 -4.72 -4.51
C ALA A 16 -1.66 -3.47 -5.40
N ILE A 17 -0.50 -2.81 -5.43
CA ILE A 17 -0.26 -1.67 -6.32
C ILE A 17 -0.34 -2.14 -7.78
N ARG A 18 0.34 -3.24 -8.15
CA ARG A 18 0.31 -3.77 -9.53
C ARG A 18 -1.09 -4.20 -9.98
N ALA A 19 -1.92 -4.71 -9.08
CA ALA A 19 -3.31 -5.06 -9.38
C ALA A 19 -4.14 -3.81 -9.69
N ALA A 20 -3.88 -2.70 -9.00
CA ALA A 20 -4.49 -1.41 -9.31
C ALA A 20 -3.95 -0.80 -10.61
N THR A 21 -2.65 -0.96 -10.86
CA THR A 21 -1.90 -0.37 -11.98
C THR A 21 -0.98 -1.40 -12.63
N PRO A 22 -1.47 -2.17 -13.63
CA PRO A 22 -0.66 -3.20 -14.30
C PRO A 22 0.60 -2.66 -14.97
N GLY A 23 0.57 -1.39 -15.42
CA GLY A 23 1.70 -0.67 -16.02
C GLY A 23 2.48 0.22 -15.05
N ALA A 24 2.29 0.11 -13.73
CA ALA A 24 2.90 1.04 -12.81
C ALA A 24 4.43 1.04 -12.85
N VAL A 25 4.99 2.24 -12.77
CA VAL A 25 6.40 2.47 -12.51
C VAL A 25 6.60 2.59 -11.00
N TYR A 26 7.54 1.82 -10.46
CA TYR A 26 7.89 1.83 -9.04
C TYR A 26 9.15 2.69 -8.86
N PRO A 27 9.06 3.93 -8.37
CA PRO A 27 10.24 4.58 -7.79
C PRO A 27 10.73 3.70 -6.64
N ALA A 28 12.04 3.58 -6.49
CA ALA A 28 12.67 2.61 -5.59
C ALA A 28 11.99 2.58 -4.21
N ASP A 29 11.70 1.37 -3.73
CA ASP A 29 11.17 1.17 -2.38
C ASP A 29 12.17 1.70 -1.34
N ASP A 30 11.63 2.28 -0.27
CA ASP A 30 12.41 2.80 0.84
C ASP A 30 12.13 1.99 2.10
N PHE A 31 13.21 1.48 2.70
CA PHE A 31 13.18 0.59 3.86
C PHE A 31 14.14 1.12 4.92
N GLU A 32 13.70 2.10 5.69
CA GLU A 32 14.49 2.63 6.81
C GLU A 32 14.13 1.90 8.10
N SER A 33 15.03 1.01 8.55
CA SER A 33 14.85 0.17 9.75
C SER A 33 13.60 -0.71 9.70
N ALA A 34 12.50 -0.26 10.31
CA ALA A 34 11.21 -0.92 10.36
C ALA A 34 10.16 -0.22 9.47
N PHE A 35 10.46 0.99 9.00
CA PHE A 35 9.60 1.76 8.13
C PHE A 35 9.65 1.20 6.70
N VAL A 36 8.48 1.14 6.07
CA VAL A 36 8.31 0.68 4.70
C VAL A 36 7.57 1.76 3.93
N ARG A 37 8.14 2.16 2.80
CA ARG A 37 7.47 2.95 1.78
C ARG A 37 7.53 2.25 0.45
N ILE A 38 6.38 2.03 -0.16
CA ILE A 38 6.25 1.44 -1.49
C ILE A 38 5.37 2.36 -2.31
N ALA A 39 5.87 2.82 -3.44
CA ALA A 39 5.13 3.69 -4.33
C ALA A 39 5.04 3.09 -5.73
N GLY A 40 3.91 3.32 -6.40
CA GLY A 40 3.74 3.01 -7.81
C GLY A 40 2.88 4.06 -8.48
N TRP A 41 3.30 4.48 -9.67
CA TRP A 41 2.63 5.53 -10.44
C TRP A 41 2.06 4.95 -11.74
N ASP A 42 0.82 5.35 -12.09
CA ASP A 42 0.19 5.01 -13.37
C ASP A 42 0.68 5.96 -14.47
N PRO A 43 1.60 5.54 -15.37
CA PRO A 43 2.21 6.45 -16.36
C PRO A 43 1.21 6.93 -17.41
N ASP A 44 0.15 6.15 -17.67
CA ASP A 44 -0.91 6.52 -18.60
C ASP A 44 -1.94 7.45 -17.97
N GLU A 45 -1.84 7.65 -16.64
CA GLU A 45 -2.68 8.58 -15.89
C GLU A 45 -4.20 8.36 -16.10
N SER A 46 -4.57 7.16 -16.54
CA SER A 46 -5.91 6.83 -17.05
C SER A 46 -6.93 6.56 -15.96
N ARG A 47 -6.47 6.40 -14.70
CA ARG A 47 -7.28 6.02 -13.55
C ARG A 47 -7.36 7.15 -12.53
N SER A 48 -8.54 7.35 -11.95
CA SER A 48 -8.73 8.24 -10.81
C SER A 48 -8.10 7.68 -9.54
N ASN A 49 -7.73 8.55 -8.61
CA ASN A 49 -7.19 8.16 -7.29
C ASN A 49 -8.15 7.23 -6.53
N ASP A 50 -9.46 7.47 -6.60
CA ASP A 50 -10.49 6.58 -6.02
C ASP A 50 -10.44 5.18 -6.63
N MET A 51 -10.33 5.05 -7.96
CA MET A 51 -10.24 3.74 -8.61
C MET A 51 -8.96 3.00 -8.22
N LEU A 52 -7.84 3.73 -8.13
CA LEU A 52 -6.54 3.19 -7.70
C LEU A 52 -6.61 2.66 -6.26
N LEU A 53 -7.16 3.46 -5.35
CA LEU A 53 -7.30 3.08 -3.95
C LEU A 53 -8.26 1.90 -3.78
N ARG A 54 -9.43 1.91 -4.45
CA ARG A 54 -10.41 0.82 -4.37
C ARG A 54 -9.85 -0.52 -4.84
N ARG A 55 -9.11 -0.55 -5.95
CA ARG A 55 -8.53 -1.80 -6.47
C ARG A 55 -7.44 -2.35 -5.58
N SER A 56 -6.54 -1.48 -5.12
CA SER A 56 -5.42 -1.89 -4.26
C SER A 56 -5.92 -2.33 -2.88
N THR A 57 -6.89 -1.63 -2.29
CA THR A 57 -7.52 -2.05 -1.02
C THR A 57 -8.35 -3.33 -1.16
N ALA A 58 -9.06 -3.54 -2.28
CA ALA A 58 -9.76 -4.79 -2.55
C ALA A 58 -8.80 -5.98 -2.60
N TYR A 59 -7.66 -5.83 -3.31
CA TYR A 59 -6.61 -6.85 -3.34
C TYR A 59 -6.09 -7.16 -1.94
N LEU A 60 -5.79 -6.14 -1.13
CA LEU A 60 -5.31 -6.33 0.24
C LEU A 60 -6.35 -7.04 1.12
N ALA A 61 -7.63 -6.67 1.00
CA ALA A 61 -8.71 -7.31 1.73
C ALA A 61 -8.86 -8.80 1.40
N GLU A 62 -8.74 -9.16 0.11
CA GLU A 62 -8.71 -10.57 -0.34
C GLU A 62 -7.53 -11.36 0.25
N HIS A 63 -6.44 -10.67 0.60
CA HIS A 63 -5.24 -11.25 1.23
C HIS A 63 -5.23 -11.14 2.76
N GLY A 64 -6.39 -10.86 3.37
CA GLY A 64 -6.59 -10.88 4.81
C GLY A 64 -6.12 -9.61 5.54
N TRP A 65 -5.94 -8.50 4.82
CA TRP A 65 -5.70 -7.19 5.42
C TRP A 65 -7.01 -6.54 5.85
N GLN A 66 -6.98 -5.80 6.94
CA GLN A 66 -8.10 -4.98 7.37
C GLN A 66 -7.98 -3.59 6.76
N ILE A 67 -9.05 -3.09 6.15
CA ILE A 67 -9.07 -1.81 5.44
C ILE A 67 -10.07 -0.86 6.11
N PHE A 68 -9.63 0.36 6.37
CA PHE A 68 -10.44 1.43 6.93
C PHE A 68 -10.34 2.66 6.00
N PRO A 69 -11.30 2.85 5.08
CA PRO A 69 -11.32 4.01 4.20
C PRO A 69 -11.34 5.31 5.01
N GLU A 70 -10.51 6.27 4.61
CA GLU A 70 -10.48 7.61 5.21
C GLU A 70 -11.25 8.56 4.28
N ILE A 71 -12.15 9.37 4.85
CA ILE A 71 -12.84 10.41 4.09
C ILE A 71 -11.90 11.60 4.00
N THR A 72 -11.59 12.01 2.77
CA THR A 72 -10.78 13.17 2.45
C THR A 72 -11.63 14.16 1.64
N ASP A 73 -11.55 15.45 1.97
CA ASP A 73 -12.21 16.52 1.19
C ASP A 73 -11.44 16.89 -0.10
N SER A 74 -10.53 16.00 -0.53
CA SER A 74 -9.53 16.19 -1.59
C SER A 74 -9.75 15.19 -2.72
N GLU A 75 -9.24 15.49 -3.91
CA GLU A 75 -9.10 14.49 -4.99
C GLU A 75 -8.13 13.35 -4.60
N ASP A 76 -7.34 13.54 -3.56
CA ASP A 76 -6.54 12.49 -2.93
C ASP A 76 -7.43 11.57 -2.10
N CYS A 77 -7.11 10.28 -2.08
CA CYS A 77 -7.84 9.30 -1.30
C CYS A 77 -6.87 8.53 -0.39
N SER A 78 -7.29 8.20 0.83
CA SER A 78 -6.50 7.32 1.71
C SER A 78 -7.34 6.22 2.36
N ALA A 79 -6.64 5.15 2.75
CA ALA A 79 -7.18 4.13 3.62
C ALA A 79 -6.10 3.73 4.64
N SER A 80 -6.49 3.68 5.90
CA SER A 80 -5.71 2.99 6.92
C SER A 80 -5.80 1.49 6.65
N VAL A 81 -4.67 0.79 6.71
CA VAL A 81 -4.59 -0.66 6.50
C VAL A 81 -3.88 -1.31 7.68
N SER A 82 -4.43 -2.43 8.15
CA SER A 82 -3.94 -3.12 9.34
C SER A 82 -3.72 -4.60 9.05
N ARG A 83 -2.64 -5.12 9.65
CA ARG A 83 -2.30 -6.55 9.69
C ARG A 83 -1.43 -6.80 10.91
N VAL A 84 -1.43 -8.04 11.41
CA VAL A 84 -0.50 -8.47 12.47
C VAL A 84 0.93 -8.14 12.05
N GLY A 85 1.68 -7.49 12.93
CA GLY A 85 3.06 -7.05 12.66
C GLY A 85 3.17 -5.76 11.83
N LEU A 86 2.08 -5.00 11.66
CA LEU A 86 2.10 -3.69 11.03
C LEU A 86 1.48 -2.63 11.94
N VAL A 87 2.19 -1.52 12.09
CA VAL A 87 1.78 -0.33 12.84
C VAL A 87 1.66 0.85 11.88
N GLU A 88 0.58 1.63 12.04
CA GLU A 88 0.33 2.86 11.27
C GLU A 88 0.38 2.65 9.75
N GLY A 89 -0.10 1.48 9.29
CA GLY A 89 -0.23 1.18 7.86
C GLY A 89 -1.22 2.13 7.18
N ARG A 90 -0.78 2.79 6.12
CA ARG A 90 -1.61 3.69 5.32
C ARG A 90 -1.32 3.49 3.85
N LEU A 91 -2.38 3.42 3.06
CA LEU A 91 -2.35 3.48 1.61
C LEU A 91 -2.96 4.81 1.18
N TYR A 92 -2.22 5.56 0.37
CA TYR A 92 -2.57 6.90 -0.07
C TYR A 92 -2.48 6.98 -1.60
N ALA A 93 -3.52 7.49 -2.23
CA ALA A 93 -3.61 7.71 -3.66
C ALA A 93 -3.63 9.21 -3.94
N SER A 94 -2.61 9.71 -4.63
CA SER A 94 -2.52 11.11 -5.07
C SER A 94 -1.74 11.21 -6.36
N ASN A 95 -2.01 12.25 -7.17
CA ASN A 95 -1.36 12.47 -8.46
C ASN A 95 -1.29 11.20 -9.32
N ARG A 96 -2.36 10.37 -9.29
CA ARG A 96 -2.46 9.11 -10.06
C ARG A 96 -1.40 8.06 -9.68
N GLY A 97 -0.81 8.19 -8.49
CA GLY A 97 0.07 7.23 -7.87
C GLY A 97 -0.52 6.68 -6.57
N LEU A 98 -0.04 5.51 -6.17
CA LEU A 98 -0.29 4.88 -4.88
C LEU A 98 0.99 4.90 -4.07
N THR A 99 0.91 5.32 -2.83
CA THR A 99 1.98 5.22 -1.85
C THR A 99 1.46 4.49 -0.63
N PHE A 100 2.11 3.39 -0.28
CA PHE A 100 1.97 2.76 1.02
C PHE A 100 3.05 3.28 1.97
N THR A 101 2.68 3.52 3.22
CA THR A 101 3.60 3.77 4.34
C THR A 101 3.19 2.95 5.56
N GLY A 102 4.16 2.51 6.36
CA GLY A 102 3.88 1.91 7.66
C GLY A 102 5.12 1.34 8.32
N THR A 103 5.00 0.94 9.57
CA THR A 103 6.10 0.36 10.36
C THR A 103 5.84 -1.12 10.61
N LEU A 104 6.72 -1.99 10.14
CA LEU A 104 6.67 -3.42 10.42
C LEU A 104 7.28 -3.70 11.78
N THR A 105 6.52 -4.33 12.67
CA THR A 105 6.98 -4.74 14.01
C THR A 105 7.20 -6.23 14.06
N GLU A 106 8.14 -6.67 14.90
CA GLU A 106 8.27 -8.09 15.25
C GLU A 106 6.95 -8.52 15.90
N ALA A 107 6.28 -9.51 15.31
CA ALA A 107 5.06 -10.05 15.89
C ALA A 107 5.42 -10.72 17.22
N ARG A 108 5.18 -10.03 18.35
CA ARG A 108 5.27 -10.64 19.68
C ARG A 108 4.12 -11.65 19.82
N HIS A 109 4.46 -12.92 19.65
CA HIS A 109 3.64 -14.07 20.04
C HIS A 109 3.55 -14.18 21.57
#